data_AF-A0A1F8SFD3-F1
#
_entry.id   AF-A0A1F8SFD3-F1
#
_cell.length_a   1.000
_cell.length_b   1.000
_cell.length_c   1.000
_cell.angle_alpha   90.00
_cell.angle_beta   90.00
_cell.angle_gamma   90.00
#
_symmetry.space_group_name_H-M   'P 1'
#
loop_
_entity.id
_entity.type
_entity.pdbx_description
1 polymer ?
#
loop_
_entity_poly.entity_id
_entity_poly.type
_entity_poly.pdbx_seq_one_letter_code
_entity_poly.pdbx_strand_id
1 'polypeptide(L)'
;MTYSDYARRGFFELVAAACLAGAVVVALETTVARRTRPYLAALLALLALTAVVLVSAAFRLRLYQDAYGWTELRLYVLMTIGALAVTLVVMAGLAVRGRMRWLGHGLAVIGVVALVGLNVVAPAAFVAERNLERVIDPSLVPADGHAGLDAWYLGVLPDDAVPVLVKALPALPEAERMDVSRLLRDRRLELATDPAFASPAAWNLGRERAREALSTLP
;
A
#
# COMPACT_ATOMS: atom_id res chain seq x y z
N MET A 1 -14.88 6.44 -21.42
CA MET A 1 -13.86 5.63 -20.73
C MET A 1 -13.58 6.30 -19.41
N THR A 2 -13.82 5.60 -18.30
CA THR A 2 -13.78 6.19 -16.95
C THR A 2 -12.32 6.28 -16.47
N TYR A 3 -11.95 7.42 -15.86
CA TYR A 3 -10.58 7.72 -15.40
C TYR A 3 -9.98 6.63 -14.48
N SER A 4 -10.85 5.91 -13.77
CA SER A 4 -10.56 4.80 -12.88
C SER A 4 -9.99 3.55 -13.58
N ASP A 5 -10.35 3.32 -14.85
CA ASP A 5 -9.81 2.18 -15.63
C ASP A 5 -8.40 2.47 -16.17
N TYR A 6 -8.12 3.74 -16.48
CA TYR A 6 -6.80 4.17 -16.94
C TYR A 6 -5.75 4.06 -15.83
N ALA A 7 -6.11 4.41 -14.59
CA ALA A 7 -5.23 4.30 -13.43
C ALA A 7 -4.88 2.84 -13.06
N ARG A 8 -5.84 1.90 -13.23
CA ARG A 8 -5.59 0.47 -12.97
C ARG A 8 -4.68 -0.15 -14.04
N ARG A 9 -4.86 0.20 -15.32
CA ARG A 9 -4.04 -0.33 -16.42
C ARG A 9 -2.56 0.01 -16.28
N GLY A 10 -2.21 1.26 -15.96
CA GLY A 10 -0.81 1.67 -15.83
C GLY A 10 -0.03 0.91 -14.74
N PHE A 11 -0.68 0.55 -13.63
CA PHE A 11 -0.07 -0.28 -12.59
C PHE A 11 0.16 -1.73 -13.06
N PHE A 12 -0.85 -2.35 -13.69
CA PHE A 12 -0.68 -3.70 -14.22
C PHE A 12 0.34 -3.76 -15.34
N GLU A 13 0.46 -2.71 -16.16
CA GLU A 13 1.52 -2.57 -17.16
C GLU A 13 2.91 -2.48 -16.51
N LEU A 14 3.05 -1.75 -15.39
CA LEU A 14 4.30 -1.67 -14.62
C LEU A 14 4.70 -3.03 -14.05
N VAL A 15 3.76 -3.72 -13.40
CA VAL A 15 3.97 -5.05 -12.84
C VAL A 15 4.30 -6.03 -13.97
N ALA A 16 3.59 -5.98 -15.09
CA ALA A 16 3.88 -6.80 -16.26
C ALA A 16 5.28 -6.52 -16.82
N ALA A 17 5.69 -5.26 -16.94
CA ALA A 17 7.02 -4.88 -17.41
C ALA A 17 8.12 -5.37 -16.46
N ALA A 18 7.93 -5.24 -15.15
CA ALA A 18 8.87 -5.76 -14.15
C ALA A 18 8.95 -7.29 -14.16
N CYS A 19 7.81 -7.98 -14.28
CA CYS A 19 7.74 -9.43 -14.41
C CYS A 19 8.38 -9.93 -15.70
N LEU A 20 8.15 -9.25 -16.83
CA LEU A 20 8.79 -9.55 -18.11
C LEU A 20 10.30 -9.34 -18.03
N ALA A 21 10.76 -8.24 -17.45
CA ALA A 21 12.18 -8.01 -17.22
C ALA A 21 12.78 -9.15 -16.37
N GLY A 22 12.13 -9.51 -15.26
CA GLY A 22 12.55 -10.64 -14.43
C GLY A 22 12.57 -11.97 -15.19
N ALA A 23 11.55 -12.26 -16.00
CA ALA A 23 11.46 -13.47 -16.81
C ALA A 23 12.57 -13.53 -17.86
N VAL A 24 12.88 -12.41 -18.52
CA VAL A 24 14.00 -12.29 -19.45
C VAL A 24 15.32 -12.56 -18.74
N VAL A 25 15.51 -12.02 -17.52
CA VAL A 25 16.72 -12.29 -16.73
C VAL A 25 16.85 -13.76 -16.38
N VAL A 26 15.77 -14.40 -15.91
CA VAL A 26 15.77 -15.84 -15.58
C VAL A 26 16.04 -16.68 -16.82
N ALA A 27 15.38 -16.39 -17.94
CA ALA A 27 15.58 -17.09 -19.20
C ALA A 27 17.02 -16.97 -19.70
N LEU A 28 17.59 -15.75 -19.66
CA LEU A 28 18.97 -15.50 -20.03
C LEU A 28 19.96 -16.23 -19.11
N GLU A 29 19.69 -16.29 -17.81
CA GLU A 29 20.53 -17.04 -16.86
C GLU A 29 20.48 -18.55 -17.06
N THR A 30 19.36 -19.10 -17.54
CA THR A 30 19.23 -20.53 -17.85
C THR A 30 19.82 -20.94 -19.20
N THR A 31 19.93 -20.00 -20.15
CA THR A 31 20.31 -20.30 -21.54
C THR A 31 21.76 -19.93 -21.86
N VAL A 32 22.36 -18.97 -21.15
CA VAL A 32 23.71 -18.49 -21.44
C VAL A 32 24.75 -19.38 -20.76
N ALA A 33 25.47 -20.18 -21.56
CA ALA A 33 26.51 -21.10 -21.09
C ALA A 33 27.77 -20.41 -20.54
N ARG A 34 28.04 -19.14 -20.89
CA ARG A 34 29.20 -18.37 -20.40
C ARG A 34 28.80 -16.95 -19.99
N ARG A 35 28.94 -16.63 -18.69
CA ARG A 35 28.75 -15.27 -18.16
C ARG A 35 29.94 -14.39 -18.53
N THR A 36 29.90 -13.78 -19.71
CA THR A 36 30.91 -12.82 -20.16
C THR A 36 30.69 -11.44 -19.53
N ARG A 37 31.71 -10.58 -19.50
CA ARG A 37 31.59 -9.19 -19.03
C ARG A 37 30.46 -8.38 -19.73
N PRO A 38 30.29 -8.43 -21.07
CA PRO A 38 29.20 -7.72 -21.73
C PRO A 38 27.81 -8.22 -21.31
N TYR A 39 27.67 -9.52 -21.02
CA TYR A 39 26.42 -10.07 -20.51
C TYR A 39 26.01 -9.44 -19.17
N LEU A 40 26.94 -9.40 -18.21
CA LEU A 40 26.68 -8.77 -16.91
C LEU A 40 26.39 -7.27 -17.04
N ALA A 41 27.10 -6.57 -17.94
CA ALA A 41 26.84 -5.16 -18.20
C ALA A 41 25.43 -4.93 -18.78
N ALA A 42 25.00 -5.73 -19.75
CA ALA A 42 23.67 -5.65 -20.34
C ALA A 42 22.56 -5.98 -19.32
N LEU A 43 22.79 -6.99 -18.49
CA LEU A 43 21.87 -7.36 -17.41
C LEU A 43 21.69 -6.22 -16.40
N LEU A 44 22.80 -5.65 -15.92
CA LEU A 44 22.74 -4.52 -14.97
C LEU A 44 22.12 -3.28 -15.60
N ALA A 45 22.37 -3.02 -16.88
CA ALA A 45 21.74 -1.93 -17.62
C ALA A 45 20.22 -2.11 -17.71
N LEU A 46 19.75 -3.33 -18.00
CA LEU A 46 18.32 -3.64 -18.00
C LEU A 46 17.68 -3.40 -16.62
N LEU A 47 18.30 -3.91 -15.55
CA LEU A 47 17.81 -3.70 -14.18
C LEU A 47 17.77 -2.23 -13.81
N ALA A 48 18.79 -1.45 -14.22
CA ALA A 48 18.83 -0.02 -13.99
C ALA A 48 17.70 0.73 -14.73
N LEU A 49 17.45 0.39 -16.00
CA LEU A 49 16.35 0.96 -16.77
C LEU A 49 14.99 0.62 -16.13
N THR A 50 14.79 -0.62 -15.66
CA THR A 50 13.59 -0.99 -14.93
C THR A 50 13.44 -0.20 -13.63
N ALA A 51 14.53 0.05 -12.90
CA ALA A 51 14.51 0.87 -11.69
C ALA A 51 14.08 2.31 -11.99
N VAL A 52 14.53 2.91 -13.10
CA VAL A 52 14.07 4.25 -13.53
C VAL A 52 12.56 4.28 -13.76
N VAL A 53 12.02 3.24 -14.39
CA VAL A 53 10.57 3.10 -14.60
C VAL A 53 9.82 3.00 -13.27
N LEU A 54 10.33 2.22 -12.30
CA LEU A 54 9.74 2.13 -10.96
C LEU A 54 9.75 3.48 -10.23
N VAL A 55 10.86 4.23 -10.31
CA VAL A 55 10.96 5.57 -9.70
C VAL A 55 9.95 6.53 -10.32
N SER A 56 9.81 6.51 -11.65
CA SER A 56 8.82 7.32 -12.37
C SER A 56 7.38 6.99 -11.91
N ALA A 57 7.07 5.71 -11.73
CA ALA A 57 5.76 5.28 -11.25
C ALA A 57 5.50 5.67 -9.80
N ALA A 58 6.50 5.54 -8.92
CA ALA A 58 6.41 5.99 -7.53
C ALA A 58 6.18 7.50 -7.45
N PHE A 59 6.88 8.29 -8.27
CA PHE A 59 6.71 9.73 -8.33
C PHE A 59 5.30 10.11 -8.80
N ARG A 60 4.81 9.48 -9.86
CA ARG A 60 3.45 9.68 -10.35
C ARG A 60 2.42 9.34 -9.27
N LEU A 61 2.57 8.21 -8.60
CA LEU A 61 1.67 7.79 -7.52
C LEU A 61 1.66 8.78 -6.37
N ARG A 62 2.83 9.30 -5.99
CA ARG A 62 2.97 10.33 -4.95
C ARG A 62 2.22 11.60 -5.33
N LEU A 63 2.35 12.09 -6.57
CA LEU A 63 1.57 13.24 -7.05
C LEU A 63 0.05 12.99 -6.94
N TYR A 64 -0.41 11.78 -7.26
CA TYR A 64 -1.82 11.41 -7.08
C TYR A 64 -2.24 11.37 -5.60
N GLN A 65 -1.37 10.88 -4.71
CA GLN A 65 -1.63 10.88 -3.27
C GLN A 65 -1.69 12.31 -2.74
N ASP A 66 -0.76 13.17 -3.15
CA ASP A 66 -0.69 14.57 -2.75
C ASP A 66 -1.96 15.32 -3.20
N ALA A 67 -2.49 15.05 -4.39
CA ALA A 67 -3.73 15.66 -4.88
C ALA A 67 -5.02 15.10 -4.22
N TYR A 68 -5.13 13.77 -4.07
CA TYR A 68 -6.39 13.09 -3.74
C TYR A 68 -6.38 12.33 -2.40
N GLY A 69 -5.35 12.47 -1.57
CA GLY A 69 -5.25 11.75 -0.30
C GLY A 69 -4.77 10.29 -0.41
N TRP A 70 -4.81 9.60 0.72
CA TRP A 70 -4.40 8.21 0.83
C TRP A 70 -5.58 7.27 0.60
N THR A 71 -5.31 6.14 -0.07
CA THR A 71 -6.23 4.99 -0.15
C THR A 71 -5.45 3.70 0.02
N GLU A 72 -6.14 2.65 0.45
CA GLU A 72 -5.54 1.31 0.58
C GLU A 72 -4.94 0.83 -0.74
N LEU A 73 -5.64 1.06 -1.86
CA LEU A 73 -5.14 0.67 -3.18
C LEU A 73 -3.80 1.36 -3.50
N ARG A 74 -3.70 2.69 -3.27
CA ARG A 74 -2.45 3.43 -3.51
C ARG A 74 -1.33 2.94 -2.57
N LEU A 75 -1.65 2.61 -1.32
CA LEU A 75 -0.69 2.04 -0.39
C LEU A 75 -0.20 0.66 -0.84
N TYR A 76 -1.08 -0.24 -1.28
CA TYR A 76 -0.71 -1.55 -1.81
C TYR A 76 0.16 -1.43 -3.05
N VAL A 77 -0.15 -0.49 -3.94
CA VAL A 77 0.68 -0.19 -5.11
C VAL A 77 2.06 0.32 -4.69
N LEU A 78 2.14 1.26 -3.74
CA LEU A 78 3.41 1.79 -3.23
C LEU A 78 4.29 0.70 -2.61
N MET A 79 3.69 -0.16 -1.78
CA MET A 79 4.37 -1.31 -1.17
C MET A 79 4.86 -2.30 -2.23
N THR A 80 4.08 -2.53 -3.27
CA THR A 80 4.48 -3.38 -4.41
C THR A 80 5.66 -2.79 -5.17
N ILE A 81 5.65 -1.48 -5.44
CA ILE A 81 6.78 -0.79 -6.07
C ILE A 81 8.04 -0.93 -5.21
N GLY A 82 7.91 -0.77 -3.88
CA GLY A 82 9.00 -0.99 -2.93
C GLY A 82 9.55 -2.42 -2.98
N ALA A 83 8.68 -3.43 -2.96
CA ALA A 83 9.06 -4.84 -3.04
C ALA A 83 9.76 -5.18 -4.38
N LEU A 84 9.29 -4.61 -5.50
CA LEU A 84 9.93 -4.74 -6.80
C LEU A 84 11.30 -4.08 -6.81
N ALA A 85 11.45 -2.88 -6.24
CA ALA A 85 12.74 -2.21 -6.14
C ALA A 85 13.76 -3.03 -5.33
N VAL A 86 13.34 -3.58 -4.19
CA VAL A 86 14.18 -4.51 -3.40
C VAL A 86 14.54 -5.75 -4.21
N THR A 87 13.60 -6.30 -4.98
CA THR A 87 13.84 -7.44 -5.87
C THR A 87 14.92 -7.14 -6.90
N LEU A 88 14.88 -5.97 -7.55
CA LEU A 88 15.91 -5.56 -8.52
C LEU A 88 17.30 -5.46 -7.87
N VAL A 89 17.38 -4.92 -6.65
CA VAL A 89 18.64 -4.80 -5.89
C VAL A 89 19.19 -6.18 -5.53
N VAL A 90 18.35 -7.08 -5.02
CA VAL A 90 18.74 -8.46 -4.69
C VAL A 90 19.19 -9.20 -5.95
N MET A 91 18.45 -9.07 -7.05
CA MET A 91 18.79 -9.68 -8.34
C MET A 91 20.14 -9.18 -8.86
N ALA A 92 20.40 -7.87 -8.83
CA ALA A 92 21.68 -7.30 -9.22
C ALA A 92 22.83 -7.83 -8.34
N GLY A 93 22.63 -7.86 -7.01
CA GLY A 93 23.62 -8.39 -6.07
C GLY A 93 23.92 -9.88 -6.29
N LEU A 94 22.90 -10.69 -6.56
CA LEU A 94 23.07 -12.12 -6.87
C LEU A 94 23.73 -12.34 -8.23
N ALA A 95 23.40 -11.53 -9.24
CA ALA A 95 24.00 -11.58 -10.57
C ALA A 95 25.51 -11.34 -10.51
N VAL A 96 25.92 -10.24 -9.85
CA VAL A 96 27.34 -9.87 -9.69
C VAL A 96 28.11 -10.93 -8.91
N ARG A 97 27.48 -11.57 -7.92
CA ARG A 97 28.09 -12.66 -7.13
C ARG A 97 28.03 -14.03 -7.80
N GLY A 98 27.42 -14.17 -8.99
CA GLY A 98 27.24 -15.47 -9.64
C GLY A 98 26.35 -16.44 -8.85
N ARG A 99 25.43 -15.93 -8.03
CA ARG A 99 24.59 -16.71 -7.10
C ARG A 99 23.11 -16.71 -7.48
N MET A 100 22.79 -16.55 -8.76
CA MET A 100 21.39 -16.41 -9.22
C MET A 100 20.48 -17.61 -8.85
N ARG A 101 21.05 -18.81 -8.61
CA ARG A 101 20.32 -19.96 -8.05
C ARG A 101 19.55 -19.66 -6.75
N TRP A 102 19.95 -18.64 -5.98
CA TRP A 102 19.29 -18.24 -4.74
C TRP A 102 18.16 -17.22 -4.95
N LEU A 103 17.90 -16.78 -6.18
CA LEU A 103 16.89 -15.77 -6.50
C LEU A 103 15.50 -16.18 -6.01
N GLY A 104 15.11 -17.46 -6.20
CA GLY A 104 13.82 -17.97 -5.74
C GLY A 104 13.64 -17.84 -4.22
N HIS A 105 14.69 -18.16 -3.44
CA HIS A 105 14.67 -17.95 -1.99
C HIS A 105 14.60 -16.47 -1.61
N GLY A 106 15.34 -15.61 -2.33
CA GLY A 106 15.27 -14.17 -2.14
C GLY A 106 13.87 -13.61 -2.37
N LEU A 107 13.21 -14.01 -3.45
CA LEU A 107 11.84 -13.63 -3.77
C LEU A 107 10.84 -14.11 -2.71
N ALA A 108 10.99 -15.35 -2.23
CA ALA A 108 10.14 -15.87 -1.15
C ALA A 108 10.27 -15.05 0.14
N VAL A 109 11.51 -14.72 0.54
CA VAL A 109 11.77 -13.87 1.71
C VAL A 109 11.17 -12.48 1.52
N ILE A 110 11.35 -11.85 0.36
CA ILE A 110 10.76 -10.54 0.06
C ILE A 110 9.22 -10.60 0.16
N GLY A 111 8.60 -11.65 -0.40
CA GLY A 111 7.15 -11.85 -0.31
C GLY A 111 6.65 -11.96 1.13
N VAL A 112 7.32 -12.77 1.96
CA VAL A 112 6.98 -12.90 3.38
C VAL A 112 7.15 -11.57 4.12
N VAL A 113 8.27 -10.87 3.90
CA VAL A 113 8.54 -9.56 4.53
C VAL A 113 7.49 -8.54 4.09
N ALA A 114 7.09 -8.52 2.82
CA ALA A 114 6.05 -7.63 2.33
C ALA A 114 4.68 -7.93 2.97
N LEU A 115 4.31 -9.21 3.11
CA LEU A 115 3.05 -9.61 3.76
C LEU A 115 3.03 -9.27 5.25
N VAL A 116 4.12 -9.57 5.97
CA VAL A 116 4.26 -9.22 7.38
C VAL A 116 4.27 -7.70 7.53
N GLY A 117 5.00 -6.99 6.68
CA GLY A 117 5.05 -5.53 6.67
C GLY A 117 3.67 -4.91 6.46
N LEU A 118 2.87 -5.42 5.51
CA LEU A 118 1.49 -4.98 5.30
C LEU A 118 0.64 -5.20 6.55
N ASN A 119 0.77 -6.35 7.21
CA ASN A 119 0.03 -6.63 8.43
C ASN A 119 0.43 -5.67 9.58
N VAL A 120 1.72 -5.39 9.74
CA VAL A 120 2.26 -4.48 10.76
C VAL A 120 1.83 -3.02 10.51
N VAL A 121 1.82 -2.58 9.24
CA VAL A 121 1.41 -1.23 8.88
C VAL A 121 -0.07 -0.98 9.16
N ALA A 122 -0.90 -2.03 9.17
CA ALA A 122 -2.36 -1.95 9.31
C ALA A 122 -2.95 -0.93 8.30
N PRO A 123 -3.10 -1.32 7.01
CA PRO A 123 -3.34 -0.41 5.89
C PRO A 123 -4.50 0.56 6.11
N ALA A 124 -5.61 0.06 6.66
CA ALA A 124 -6.79 0.85 6.98
C ALA A 124 -6.51 1.94 8.03
N ALA A 125 -5.84 1.58 9.13
CA ALA A 125 -5.46 2.51 10.19
C ALA A 125 -4.48 3.57 9.68
N PHE A 126 -3.46 3.15 8.92
CA PHE A 126 -2.49 4.07 8.31
C PHE A 126 -3.15 5.06 7.36
N VAL A 127 -4.03 4.58 6.47
CA VAL A 127 -4.76 5.42 5.52
C VAL A 127 -5.68 6.41 6.24
N ALA A 128 -6.40 5.98 7.28
CA ALA A 128 -7.22 6.86 8.09
C ALA A 128 -6.37 7.95 8.77
N GLU A 129 -5.26 7.57 9.41
CA GLU A 129 -4.36 8.50 10.09
C GLU A 129 -3.82 9.57 9.14
N ARG A 130 -3.29 9.17 7.97
CA ARG A 130 -2.73 10.14 7.00
C ARG A 130 -3.77 11.09 6.43
N ASN A 131 -5.01 10.62 6.22
CA ASN A 131 -6.07 11.50 5.72
C ASN A 131 -6.56 12.45 6.83
N LEU A 132 -6.63 12.00 8.08
CA LEU A 132 -6.96 12.85 9.22
C LEU A 132 -5.88 13.91 9.48
N GLU A 133 -4.60 13.53 9.42
CA GLU A 133 -3.47 14.46 9.55
C GLU A 133 -3.59 15.64 8.56
N ARG A 134 -3.99 15.37 7.32
CA ARG A 134 -4.17 16.41 6.28
C ARG A 134 -5.32 17.37 6.55
N VAL A 135 -6.35 16.91 7.27
CA VAL A 135 -7.50 17.75 7.66
C VAL A 135 -7.14 18.60 8.88
N ILE A 136 -6.41 18.00 9.84
CA ILE A 136 -5.98 18.67 11.07
C ILE A 136 -4.89 19.70 10.78
N ASP A 137 -3.95 19.38 9.88
CA ASP A 137 -2.89 20.28 9.41
C ASP A 137 -2.99 20.47 7.88
N PRO A 138 -3.77 21.48 7.43
CA PRO A 138 -3.91 21.80 6.01
C PRO A 138 -2.60 22.20 5.32
N SER A 139 -1.53 22.53 6.07
CA SER A 139 -0.22 22.84 5.47
C SER A 139 0.44 21.62 4.81
N LEU A 140 -0.01 20.41 5.16
CA LEU A 140 0.41 19.16 4.53
C LEU A 140 -0.21 18.95 3.15
N VAL A 141 -1.16 19.80 2.75
CA VAL A 141 -1.85 19.72 1.46
C VAL A 141 -1.23 20.74 0.50
N PRO A 142 -0.77 20.33 -0.69
CA PRO A 142 -0.33 21.27 -1.71
C PRO A 142 -1.44 22.27 -2.07
N ALA A 143 -1.07 23.45 -2.59
CA ALA A 143 -2.03 24.49 -2.96
C ALA A 143 -3.12 24.01 -3.94
N ASP A 144 -2.81 23.00 -4.75
CA ASP A 144 -3.70 22.42 -5.76
C ASP A 144 -4.39 21.13 -5.28
N GLY A 145 -4.14 20.71 -4.04
CA GLY A 145 -4.61 19.48 -3.44
C GLY A 145 -5.95 19.64 -2.72
N HIS A 146 -6.69 18.54 -2.61
CA HIS A 146 -7.91 18.54 -1.82
C HIS A 146 -7.59 18.33 -0.33
N ALA A 147 -8.02 19.26 0.52
CA ALA A 147 -7.88 19.19 1.98
C ALA A 147 -9.12 18.59 2.67
N GLY A 148 -10.19 18.33 1.91
CA GLY A 148 -11.42 17.75 2.45
C GLY A 148 -11.29 16.27 2.78
N LEU A 149 -12.05 15.84 3.78
CA LEU A 149 -12.14 14.46 4.22
C LEU A 149 -13.22 13.71 3.43
N ASP A 150 -12.86 12.60 2.79
CA ASP A 150 -13.86 11.70 2.21
C ASP A 150 -14.45 10.82 3.32
N ALA A 151 -15.48 11.33 4.00
CA ALA A 151 -16.17 10.64 5.07
C ALA A 151 -16.81 9.31 4.61
N TRP A 152 -17.24 9.24 3.34
CA TRP A 152 -17.77 8.01 2.77
C TRP A 152 -16.68 6.94 2.67
N TYR A 153 -15.50 7.29 2.15
CA TYR A 153 -14.38 6.37 2.07
C TYR A 153 -13.93 5.88 3.46
N LEU A 154 -13.89 6.76 4.46
CA LEU A 154 -13.61 6.38 5.85
C LEU A 154 -14.61 5.37 6.39
N GLY A 155 -15.87 5.46 5.97
CA GLY A 155 -16.90 4.53 6.41
C GLY A 155 -16.76 3.13 5.85
N VAL A 156 -16.18 2.99 4.66
CA VAL A 156 -15.95 1.69 4.01
C VAL A 156 -14.64 1.04 4.48
N LEU A 157 -13.77 1.78 5.20
CA LEU A 157 -12.54 1.22 5.74
C LEU A 157 -12.81 0.08 6.75
N PRO A 158 -11.92 -0.92 6.82
CA PRO A 158 -11.95 -1.96 7.83
C PRO A 158 -11.94 -1.45 9.28
N ASP A 159 -12.34 -2.32 10.21
CA ASP A 159 -12.47 -2.04 11.65
C ASP A 159 -11.19 -1.46 12.28
N ASP A 160 -10.02 -1.77 11.74
CA ASP A 160 -8.72 -1.23 12.20
C ASP A 160 -8.62 0.30 12.10
N ALA A 161 -9.43 0.95 11.25
CA ALA A 161 -9.49 2.41 11.16
C ALA A 161 -10.24 3.05 12.33
N VAL A 162 -11.16 2.34 12.97
CA VAL A 162 -12.08 2.89 13.98
C VAL A 162 -11.36 3.50 15.18
N PRO A 163 -10.36 2.84 15.82
CA PRO A 163 -9.63 3.44 16.94
C PRO A 163 -8.95 4.76 16.57
N VAL A 164 -8.43 4.87 15.34
CA VAL A 164 -7.78 6.08 14.83
C VAL A 164 -8.79 7.21 14.68
N LEU A 165 -9.97 6.92 14.11
CA LEU A 165 -11.06 7.89 13.94
C LEU A 165 -11.58 8.40 15.28
N VAL A 166 -11.81 7.52 16.25
CA VAL A 166 -12.26 7.90 17.61
C VAL A 166 -11.23 8.82 18.27
N LYS A 167 -9.94 8.48 18.19
CA LYS A 167 -8.86 9.27 18.79
C LYS A 167 -8.74 10.67 18.17
N ALA A 168 -8.94 10.78 16.86
CA ALA A 168 -8.79 12.05 16.14
C ALA A 168 -10.02 12.97 16.25
N LEU A 169 -11.18 12.45 16.65
CA LEU A 169 -12.46 13.17 16.70
C LEU A 169 -12.41 14.55 17.38
N PRO A 170 -11.74 14.74 18.54
CA PRO A 170 -11.67 16.04 19.21
C PRO A 170 -10.82 17.08 18.46
N ALA A 171 -9.89 16.65 17.63
CA ALA A 171 -8.98 17.51 16.88
C ALA A 171 -9.55 17.93 15.51
N LEU A 172 -10.63 17.30 15.05
CA LEU A 172 -11.25 17.61 13.77
C LEU A 172 -11.99 18.96 13.80
N PRO A 173 -12.03 19.69 12.66
CA PRO A 173 -12.93 20.83 12.51
C PRO A 173 -14.40 20.40 12.60
N GLU A 174 -15.29 21.35 12.89
CA GLU A 174 -16.67 21.04 13.29
C GLU A 174 -17.47 20.31 12.20
N ALA A 175 -17.28 20.66 10.93
CA ALA A 175 -17.98 20.03 9.82
C ALA A 175 -17.62 18.54 9.70
N GLU A 176 -16.32 18.22 9.67
CA GLU A 176 -15.80 16.86 9.55
C GLU A 176 -16.08 16.05 10.83
N ARG A 177 -16.03 16.70 12.00
CA ARG A 177 -16.35 16.05 13.28
C ARG A 177 -17.78 15.53 13.31
N MET A 178 -18.75 16.29 12.78
CA MET A 178 -20.14 15.84 12.72
C MET A 178 -20.30 14.59 11.84
N ASP A 179 -19.66 14.57 10.67
CA ASP A 179 -19.75 13.46 9.73
C ASP A 179 -19.06 12.20 10.29
N VAL A 180 -17.86 12.34 10.84
CA VAL A 180 -17.13 11.22 11.47
C VAL A 180 -17.87 10.72 12.71
N SER A 181 -18.50 11.59 13.50
CA SER A 181 -19.31 11.17 14.65
C SER A 181 -20.52 10.34 14.25
N ARG A 182 -21.23 10.73 13.18
CA ARG A 182 -22.35 9.95 12.64
C ARG A 182 -21.86 8.59 12.16
N LEU A 183 -20.79 8.56 11.39
CA LEU A 183 -20.19 7.33 10.91
C LEU A 183 -19.82 6.37 12.04
N LEU A 184 -19.17 6.87 13.10
CA LEU A 184 -18.77 6.05 14.24
C LEU A 184 -19.98 5.48 15.01
N ARG A 185 -21.08 6.25 15.11
CA ARG A 185 -22.33 5.77 15.72
C ARG A 185 -22.97 4.66 14.90
N ASP A 186 -22.99 4.80 13.57
CA ASP A 186 -23.51 3.76 12.68
C ASP A 186 -22.68 2.49 12.78
N ARG A 187 -21.35 2.61 12.79
CA ARG A 187 -20.43 1.47 13.01
C ARG A 187 -20.63 0.80 14.38
N ARG A 188 -20.92 1.56 15.43
CA ARG A 188 -21.24 1.00 16.76
C ARG A 188 -22.49 0.12 16.72
N LEU A 189 -23.51 0.53 15.99
CA LEU A 189 -24.75 -0.26 15.82
C LEU A 189 -24.51 -1.52 14.98
N GLU A 190 -23.74 -1.40 13.89
CA GLU A 190 -23.37 -2.53 13.04
C GLU A 190 -22.60 -3.60 13.85
N LEU A 191 -21.55 -3.20 14.56
CA LEU A 191 -20.75 -4.10 15.39
C LEU A 191 -21.54 -4.68 16.58
N ALA A 192 -22.50 -3.95 17.15
CA ALA A 192 -23.32 -4.48 18.23
C ALA A 192 -24.29 -5.59 17.76
N THR A 193 -24.64 -5.60 16.47
CA THR A 193 -25.62 -6.54 15.89
C THR A 193 -24.97 -7.64 15.04
N ASP A 194 -23.65 -7.61 14.85
CA ASP A 194 -22.94 -8.58 14.01
C ASP A 194 -22.99 -9.99 14.61
N PRO A 195 -23.67 -10.96 13.96
CA PRO A 195 -23.77 -12.33 14.44
C PRO A 195 -22.42 -13.05 14.44
N ALA A 196 -21.40 -12.54 13.75
CA ALA A 196 -20.04 -13.07 13.76
C ALA A 196 -19.46 -13.13 15.18
N PHE A 197 -19.89 -12.27 16.11
CA PHE A 197 -19.44 -12.32 17.51
C PHE A 197 -19.91 -13.54 18.29
N ALA A 198 -20.93 -14.26 17.80
CA ALA A 198 -21.33 -15.52 18.39
C ALA A 198 -20.39 -16.68 18.01
N SER A 199 -19.51 -16.49 17.01
CA SER A 199 -18.61 -17.54 16.50
C SER A 199 -17.16 -17.27 16.90
N PRO A 200 -16.51 -18.17 17.67
CA PRO A 200 -15.08 -18.09 17.96
C PRO A 200 -14.19 -18.05 16.71
N ALA A 201 -14.67 -18.64 15.59
CA ALA A 201 -13.93 -18.67 14.33
C ALA A 201 -13.92 -17.33 13.58
N ALA A 202 -14.82 -16.40 13.93
CA ALA A 202 -14.87 -15.07 13.34
C ALA A 202 -14.22 -14.00 14.23
N TRP A 203 -13.49 -14.42 15.27
CA TRP A 203 -12.77 -13.51 16.15
C TRP A 203 -11.64 -12.79 15.41
N ASN A 204 -11.57 -11.47 15.59
CA ASN A 204 -10.57 -10.60 14.97
C ASN A 204 -10.11 -9.54 15.98
N LEU A 205 -8.80 -9.40 16.18
CA LEU A 205 -8.22 -8.46 17.14
C LEU A 205 -8.53 -6.99 16.82
N GLY A 206 -8.49 -6.62 15.54
CA GLY A 206 -8.81 -5.27 15.07
C GLY A 206 -10.25 -4.88 15.40
N ARG A 207 -11.16 -5.82 15.18
CA ARG A 207 -12.57 -5.69 15.51
C ARG A 207 -12.84 -5.54 17.01
N GLU A 208 -12.09 -6.24 17.86
CA GLU A 208 -12.17 -6.08 19.31
C GLU A 208 -11.76 -4.67 19.75
N ARG A 209 -10.63 -4.17 19.21
CA ARG A 209 -10.15 -2.80 19.46
C ARG A 209 -11.12 -1.74 18.96
N ALA A 210 -11.74 -1.97 17.81
CA ALA A 210 -12.77 -1.09 17.27
C ALA A 210 -13.94 -0.96 18.25
N ARG A 211 -14.45 -2.08 18.80
CA ARG A 211 -15.54 -2.05 19.76
C ARG A 211 -15.15 -1.33 21.05
N GLU A 212 -13.97 -1.60 21.59
CA GLU A 212 -13.45 -0.94 22.78
C GLU A 212 -13.38 0.58 22.56
N ALA A 213 -12.83 1.03 21.44
CA ALA A 213 -12.79 2.45 21.09
C ALA A 213 -14.20 3.06 20.96
N LEU A 214 -15.14 2.38 20.30
CA LEU A 214 -16.52 2.86 20.15
C LEU A 214 -17.29 2.93 21.47
N SER A 215 -16.92 2.14 22.48
CA SER A 215 -17.53 2.19 23.81
C SER A 215 -17.20 3.47 24.58
N THR A 216 -16.11 4.15 24.22
CA THR A 216 -15.68 5.42 24.81
C THR A 216 -16.39 6.65 24.25
N LEU A 217 -17.19 6.48 23.19
CA LEU A 217 -17.95 7.57 22.59
C LEU A 217 -19.13 8.01 23.48
N PRO A 218 -19.38 9.32 23.61
CA PRO A 218 -20.50 9.86 24.36
C PRO A 218 -21.88 9.57 23.71
#